data_AF-A0A942Q7X8-F1
#
_entry.id   AF-A0A942Q7X8-F1
#
_cell.length_a   1.000
_cell.length_b   1.000
_cell.length_c   1.000
_cell.angle_alpha   90.00
_cell.angle_beta   90.00
_cell.angle_gamma   90.00
#
_symmetry.space_group_name_H-M   'P 1'
#
loop_
_entity.id
_entity.type
_entity.pdbx_description
1 polymer ?
#
loop_
_entity_poly.entity_id
_entity_poly.type
_entity_poly.pdbx_seq_one_letter_code
_entity_poly.pdbx_strand_id
1 'polypeptide(L)'
;MKLHLLVEEQVRAYVDERLASPSALEAAKLECHQAICLAEALCSDDIHENVWEAARKLNSLRNHIAHRLEPKGVVDRMDHISTLIGLPLATLKDQEKTQEQNAADNLSFAVSMLYNEVALYVRRRPAQVVSLVPPSGDA
;
A
#
# COMPACT_ATOMS: atom_id res chain seq x y z
N MET A 1 14.90 -8.72 -2.43
CA MET A 1 14.56 -7.60 -1.52
C MET A 1 13.21 -7.87 -0.86
N LYS A 2 13.13 -7.88 0.49
CA LYS A 2 11.88 -8.12 1.26
C LYS A 2 11.01 -6.87 1.41
N LEU A 3 11.46 -5.73 0.93
CA LEU A 3 10.81 -4.43 1.12
C LEU A 3 9.36 -4.38 0.59
N HIS A 4 9.06 -5.12 -0.48
CA HIS A 4 7.71 -5.20 -1.03
C HIS A 4 6.70 -5.87 -0.09
N LEU A 5 7.17 -6.73 0.82
CA LEU A 5 6.31 -7.35 1.84
C LEU A 5 5.81 -6.32 2.84
N LEU A 6 6.53 -5.20 3.05
CA LEU A 6 6.12 -4.17 4.00
C LEU A 6 4.83 -3.46 3.56
N VAL A 7 4.68 -3.15 2.28
CA VAL A 7 3.44 -2.53 1.77
C VAL A 7 2.29 -3.52 1.80
N GLU A 8 2.54 -4.77 1.42
CA GLU A 8 1.52 -5.82 1.49
C GLU A 8 1.07 -6.07 2.95
N GLU A 9 2.01 -6.20 3.88
CA GLU A 9 1.75 -6.33 5.32
C GLU A 9 0.96 -5.13 5.84
N GLN A 10 1.33 -3.92 5.43
CA GLN A 10 0.65 -2.71 5.87
C GLN A 10 -0.78 -2.58 5.32
N VAL A 11 -1.01 -2.98 4.07
CA VAL A 11 -2.34 -3.07 3.45
C VAL A 11 -3.18 -4.14 4.15
N ARG A 12 -2.61 -5.30 4.48
CA ARG A 12 -3.31 -6.34 5.24
C ARG A 12 -3.67 -5.86 6.64
N ALA A 13 -2.76 -5.22 7.35
CA ALA A 13 -3.02 -4.62 8.65
C ALA A 13 -4.17 -3.60 8.59
N TYR A 14 -4.21 -2.76 7.55
CA TYR A 14 -5.29 -1.80 7.33
C TYR A 14 -6.66 -2.48 7.20
N VAL A 15 -6.72 -3.58 6.42
CA VAL A 15 -7.94 -4.38 6.23
C VAL A 15 -8.34 -5.04 7.55
N ASP A 16 -7.40 -5.67 8.25
CA ASP A 16 -7.66 -6.40 9.48
C ASP A 16 -8.21 -5.49 10.58
N GLU A 17 -7.76 -4.24 10.68
CA GLU A 17 -8.29 -3.30 11.67
C GLU A 17 -9.70 -2.78 11.36
N ARG A 18 -10.17 -2.92 10.12
CA ARG A 18 -11.48 -2.40 9.67
C ARG A 18 -12.56 -3.47 9.62
N LEU A 19 -12.20 -4.74 9.64
CA LEU A 19 -13.14 -5.84 9.63
C LEU A 19 -13.50 -6.27 11.05
N ALA A 20 -14.78 -6.56 11.28
CA ALA A 20 -15.24 -7.11 12.56
C ALA A 20 -14.70 -8.52 12.83
N SER A 21 -14.41 -9.28 11.77
CA SER A 21 -13.90 -10.66 11.85
C SER A 21 -12.84 -10.93 10.77
N PRO A 22 -11.61 -10.38 10.91
CA PRO A 22 -10.56 -10.49 9.90
C PRO A 22 -10.15 -11.93 9.59
N SER A 23 -10.15 -12.80 10.60
CA SER A 23 -9.77 -14.21 10.49
C SER A 23 -10.63 -15.00 9.49
N ALA A 24 -11.84 -14.53 9.19
CA ALA A 24 -12.70 -15.14 8.18
C ALA A 24 -12.10 -15.05 6.76
N LEU A 25 -11.21 -14.08 6.50
CA LEU A 25 -10.54 -13.89 5.21
C LEU A 25 -9.21 -14.65 5.10
N GLU A 26 -8.67 -15.20 6.19
CA GLU A 26 -7.41 -15.97 6.13
C GLU A 26 -7.53 -17.18 5.18
N ALA A 27 -8.66 -17.87 5.24
CA ALA A 27 -8.95 -19.01 4.37
C ALA A 27 -9.08 -18.62 2.89
N ALA A 28 -9.42 -17.37 2.59
CA ALA A 28 -9.56 -16.86 1.23
C ALA A 28 -8.20 -16.63 0.54
N LYS A 29 -7.09 -16.61 1.29
CA LYS A 29 -5.71 -16.46 0.78
C LYS A 29 -5.59 -15.34 -0.25
N LEU A 30 -6.14 -14.16 0.09
CA LEU A 30 -6.15 -13.02 -0.81
C LEU A 30 -4.74 -12.69 -1.29
N GLU A 31 -4.58 -12.53 -2.60
CA GLU A 31 -3.36 -12.00 -3.19
C GLU A 31 -3.22 -10.51 -2.87
N CYS A 32 -1.99 -9.97 -2.92
CA CYS A 32 -1.71 -8.56 -2.63
C CYS A 32 -2.61 -7.59 -3.41
N HIS A 33 -2.86 -7.87 -4.70
CA HIS A 33 -3.77 -7.04 -5.50
C HIS A 33 -5.20 -7.03 -4.95
N GLN A 34 -5.72 -8.20 -4.56
CA GLN A 34 -7.06 -8.34 -3.98
C GLN A 34 -7.15 -7.63 -2.62
N ALA A 35 -6.09 -7.71 -1.81
CA ALA A 35 -5.99 -7.00 -0.54
C ALA A 35 -6.00 -5.47 -0.74
N ILE A 36 -5.31 -4.94 -1.76
CA ILE A 36 -5.35 -3.51 -2.10
C ILE A 36 -6.77 -3.08 -2.51
N CYS A 37 -7.44 -3.84 -3.36
CA CYS A 37 -8.82 -3.54 -3.75
C CYS A 37 -9.78 -3.54 -2.56
N LEU A 38 -9.61 -4.50 -1.63
CA LEU A 38 -10.42 -4.56 -0.42
C LEU A 38 -10.12 -3.38 0.51
N ALA A 39 -8.85 -3.00 0.67
CA ALA A 39 -8.46 -1.84 1.46
C ALA A 39 -9.05 -0.54 0.90
N GLU A 40 -9.00 -0.34 -0.42
CA GLU A 40 -9.63 0.79 -1.11
C GLU A 40 -11.15 0.81 -0.92
N ALA A 41 -11.82 -0.35 -0.95
CA ALA A 41 -13.26 -0.45 -0.72
C ALA A 41 -13.67 -0.17 0.74
N LEU A 42 -12.79 -0.47 1.70
CA LEU A 42 -12.98 -0.18 3.13
C LEU A 42 -12.53 1.24 3.50
N CYS A 43 -12.05 2.00 2.52
CA CYS A 43 -11.49 3.32 2.73
C CYS A 43 -12.58 4.36 3.00
N SER A 44 -12.35 5.20 4.01
CA SER A 44 -13.10 6.43 4.22
C SER A 44 -12.60 7.54 3.29
N ASP A 45 -13.44 8.57 3.07
CA ASP A 45 -13.15 9.70 2.17
C ASP A 45 -11.91 10.55 2.56
N ASP A 46 -11.23 10.23 3.66
CA ASP A 46 -10.06 10.95 4.19
C ASP A 46 -8.71 10.44 3.66
N ILE A 47 -8.70 9.38 2.85
CA ILE A 47 -7.49 8.90 2.15
C ILE A 47 -7.56 9.32 0.69
N HIS A 48 -6.47 9.88 0.19
CA HIS A 48 -6.39 10.27 -1.21
C HIS A 48 -6.40 9.02 -2.12
N GLU A 49 -7.27 8.98 -3.12
CA GLU A 49 -7.44 7.85 -4.06
C GLU A 49 -6.11 7.38 -4.70
N ASN A 50 -5.23 8.33 -4.99
CA ASN A 50 -3.88 8.10 -5.50
C ASN A 50 -3.03 7.13 -4.67
N VAL A 51 -3.27 6.98 -3.37
CA VAL A 51 -2.53 6.03 -2.51
C VAL A 51 -2.73 4.60 -2.99
N TRP A 52 -3.97 4.23 -3.30
CA TRP A 52 -4.30 2.88 -3.76
C TRP A 52 -3.83 2.63 -5.20
N GLU A 53 -3.89 3.66 -6.04
CA GLU A 53 -3.29 3.60 -7.38
C GLU A 53 -1.77 3.40 -7.31
N ALA A 54 -1.08 4.13 -6.44
CA ALA A 54 0.35 3.98 -6.20
C ALA A 54 0.70 2.58 -5.68
N ALA A 55 -0.08 2.03 -4.73
CA ALA A 55 0.10 0.68 -4.23
C ALA A 55 -0.03 -0.38 -5.33
N ARG A 56 -1.02 -0.27 -6.23
CA ARG A 56 -1.17 -1.15 -7.40
C ARG A 56 0.03 -1.06 -8.34
N LYS A 57 0.49 0.15 -8.67
CA LYS A 57 1.64 0.35 -9.57
C LYS A 57 2.93 -0.21 -8.97
N LEU A 58 3.13 -0.03 -7.67
CA LEU A 58 4.26 -0.61 -6.95
C LEU A 58 4.22 -2.14 -6.95
N ASN A 59 3.06 -2.75 -6.72
CA ASN A 59 2.89 -4.20 -6.80
C ASN A 59 3.19 -4.74 -8.22
N SER A 60 2.73 -4.04 -9.26
CA SER A 60 3.03 -4.37 -10.66
C SER A 60 4.52 -4.23 -10.98
N LEU A 61 5.16 -3.15 -10.52
CA LEU A 61 6.59 -2.92 -10.68
C LEU A 61 7.42 -4.02 -9.99
N ARG A 62 7.04 -4.40 -8.76
CA ARG A 62 7.66 -5.53 -8.04
C ARG A 62 7.58 -6.82 -8.85
N ASN A 63 6.40 -7.16 -9.36
CA ASN A 63 6.22 -8.34 -10.21
C ASN A 63 7.10 -8.28 -11.45
N HIS A 64 7.19 -7.10 -12.07
CA HIS A 64 8.02 -6.91 -13.24
C HIS A 64 9.51 -7.12 -12.94
N ILE A 65 10.04 -6.53 -11.86
CA ILE A 65 11.43 -6.68 -11.44
C ILE A 65 11.74 -8.14 -11.05
N ALA A 66 10.81 -8.80 -10.36
CA ALA A 66 10.98 -10.21 -9.95
C ALA A 66 11.00 -11.17 -11.15
N HIS A 67 10.28 -10.84 -12.22
CA HIS A 67 10.19 -11.69 -13.43
C HIS A 67 11.14 -11.28 -14.57
N ARG A 68 11.64 -10.03 -14.58
CA ARG A 68 12.50 -9.51 -15.65
C ARG A 68 13.63 -8.68 -15.06
N LEU A 69 14.83 -9.23 -15.14
CA LEU A 69 16.12 -8.57 -14.92
C LEU A 69 16.46 -7.54 -16.02
N GLU A 70 15.48 -6.89 -16.64
CA GLU A 70 15.72 -5.84 -17.64
C GLU A 70 15.31 -4.46 -17.09
N PRO A 71 16.26 -3.53 -16.86
CA PRO A 71 16.00 -2.23 -16.23
C PRO A 71 15.15 -1.23 -17.03
N LYS A 72 14.66 -1.60 -18.23
CA LYS A 72 14.03 -0.65 -19.15
C LYS A 72 12.65 -0.21 -18.64
N GLY A 73 12.49 1.11 -18.45
CA GLY A 73 11.23 1.74 -18.03
C GLY A 73 10.91 1.64 -16.54
N VAL A 74 11.84 1.13 -15.72
CA VAL A 74 11.69 1.09 -14.25
C VAL A 74 11.69 2.51 -13.67
N VAL A 75 12.61 3.36 -14.13
CA VAL A 75 12.72 4.78 -13.72
C VAL A 75 11.43 5.54 -14.02
N ASP A 76 10.91 5.46 -15.25
CA ASP A 76 9.68 6.17 -15.63
C ASP A 76 8.46 5.76 -14.80
N ARG A 77 8.36 4.46 -14.46
CA ARG A 77 7.28 3.95 -13.59
C ARG A 77 7.40 4.46 -12.17
N MET A 78 8.63 4.64 -11.69
CA MET A 78 8.90 5.17 -10.36
C MET A 78 8.69 6.67 -10.28
N ASP A 79 8.98 7.40 -11.36
CA ASP A 79 8.66 8.83 -11.46
C ASP A 79 7.14 9.05 -11.37
N HIS A 80 6.38 8.19 -12.06
CA HIS A 80 4.92 8.22 -11.99
C HIS A 80 4.38 7.86 -10.59
N ILE A 81 4.91 6.82 -9.93
CA ILE A 81 4.51 6.49 -8.55
C ILE A 81 4.80 7.66 -7.63
N SER A 82 5.97 8.29 -7.75
CA SER A 82 6.38 9.45 -6.94
C SER A 82 5.44 10.63 -7.13
N THR A 83 5.00 10.88 -8.37
CA THR A 83 4.02 11.93 -8.69
C THR A 83 2.67 11.67 -8.02
N LEU A 84 2.19 10.42 -8.04
CA LEU A 84 0.91 10.04 -7.42
C LEU A 84 0.89 10.27 -5.92
N ILE A 85 2.01 10.02 -5.23
CA ILE A 85 2.15 10.21 -3.78
C ILE A 85 2.68 11.61 -3.41
N GLY A 86 2.75 12.55 -4.35
CA GLY A 86 3.09 13.96 -4.10
C GLY A 86 4.58 14.23 -3.79
N LEU A 87 5.50 13.38 -4.24
CA LEU A 87 6.94 13.52 -3.99
C LEU A 87 7.65 14.38 -5.06
N PRO A 88 8.47 15.38 -4.66
CA PRO A 88 9.44 16.01 -5.55
C PRO A 88 10.66 15.07 -5.74
N LEU A 89 10.87 14.55 -6.95
CA LEU A 89 12.02 13.69 -7.34
C LEU A 89 13.39 14.41 -7.35
N ALA A 90 13.47 15.64 -6.85
CA ALA A 90 14.63 16.52 -7.04
C ALA A 90 15.92 16.06 -6.32
N THR A 91 15.88 15.03 -5.48
CA THR A 91 17.02 14.57 -4.67
C THR A 91 17.86 13.45 -5.29
N LEU A 92 17.55 12.97 -6.49
CA LEU A 92 18.10 11.68 -6.98
C LEU A 92 19.03 11.77 -8.19
N LYS A 93 19.49 12.98 -8.54
CA LYS A 93 20.51 13.17 -9.57
C LYS A 93 21.91 13.24 -8.96
N ASP A 94 22.32 12.23 -8.19
CA ASP A 94 23.75 11.97 -7.99
C ASP A 94 24.29 11.25 -9.22
N GLN A 95 25.08 11.95 -10.03
CA GLN A 95 25.60 11.44 -11.30
C GLN A 95 26.67 10.36 -11.15
N GLU A 96 27.02 9.98 -9.92
CA GLU A 96 28.08 9.01 -9.63
C GLU A 96 27.57 7.57 -9.42
N LYS A 97 26.27 7.36 -9.22
CA LYS A 97 25.68 6.03 -9.01
C LYS A 97 25.22 5.38 -10.32
N THR A 98 25.43 4.07 -10.44
CA THR A 98 24.90 3.27 -11.55
C THR A 98 23.37 3.32 -11.59
N GLN A 99 22.80 3.24 -12.80
CA GLN A 99 21.35 3.33 -13.04
C GLN A 99 20.52 2.31 -12.23
N GLU A 100 21.07 1.12 -11.98
CA GLU A 100 20.46 0.11 -11.10
C GLU A 100 20.45 0.52 -9.62
N GLN A 101 21.52 1.15 -9.13
CA GLN A 101 21.60 1.58 -7.73
C GLN A 101 20.62 2.71 -7.45
N ASN A 102 20.48 3.66 -8.39
CA ASN A 102 19.47 4.70 -8.31
C ASN A 102 18.06 4.11 -8.33
N ALA A 103 17.79 3.10 -9.16
CA ALA A 103 16.48 2.44 -9.17
C ALA A 103 16.16 1.73 -7.84
N ALA A 104 17.13 1.05 -7.23
CA ALA A 104 16.92 0.36 -5.95
C ALA A 104 16.66 1.34 -4.79
N ASP A 105 17.44 2.42 -4.70
CA ASP A 105 17.31 3.43 -3.65
C ASP A 105 15.96 4.16 -3.77
N ASN A 106 15.57 4.55 -4.98
CA ASN A 106 14.30 5.21 -5.28
C ASN A 106 13.11 4.29 -4.97
N LEU A 107 13.20 3.00 -5.31
CA LEU A 107 12.17 2.02 -4.96
C LEU A 107 12.05 1.88 -3.44
N SER A 108 13.18 1.85 -2.73
CA SER A 108 13.21 1.74 -1.28
C SER A 108 12.55 2.95 -0.60
N PHE A 109 12.77 4.13 -1.15
CA PHE A 109 12.17 5.37 -0.68
C PHE A 109 10.65 5.41 -0.94
N ALA A 110 10.21 5.08 -2.16
CA ALA A 110 8.78 5.04 -2.51
C ALA A 110 8.00 4.03 -1.66
N VAL A 111 8.57 2.85 -1.41
CA VAL A 111 8.01 1.84 -0.50
C VAL A 111 7.85 2.38 0.91
N SER A 112 8.88 3.06 1.44
CA SER A 112 8.87 3.60 2.80
C SER A 112 7.82 4.72 2.97
N MET A 113 7.65 5.57 1.96
CA MET A 113 6.62 6.62 1.98
C MET A 113 5.22 6.05 1.90
N LEU A 114 4.96 5.13 0.98
CA LEU A 114 3.65 4.47 0.89
C LEU A 114 3.32 3.70 2.17
N TYR A 115 4.31 3.02 2.77
CA TYR A 115 4.17 2.39 4.07
C TYR A 115 3.75 3.40 5.14
N ASN A 116 4.48 4.52 5.26
CA ASN A 116 4.16 5.56 6.23
C ASN A 116 2.76 6.14 6.02
N GLU A 117 2.39 6.39 4.77
CA GLU A 117 1.08 6.95 4.41
C GLU A 117 -0.05 6.01 4.86
N VAL A 118 0.01 4.73 4.47
CA VAL A 118 -1.00 3.74 4.89
C VAL A 118 -0.99 3.56 6.41
N ALA A 119 0.18 3.61 7.06
CA ALA A 119 0.31 3.49 8.51
C ALA A 119 -0.39 4.62 9.28
N LEU A 120 -0.51 5.83 8.72
CA LEU A 120 -1.29 6.92 9.32
C LEU A 120 -2.76 6.54 9.48
N TYR A 121 -3.30 5.72 8.57
CA TYR A 121 -4.72 5.37 8.52
C TYR A 121 -5.06 4.04 9.19
N VAL A 122 -4.08 3.17 9.38
CA VAL A 122 -4.15 1.99 10.25
C VAL A 122 -4.53 2.45 11.68
N ARG A 123 -3.76 3.38 12.26
CA ARG A 123 -4.00 3.85 13.62
C ARG A 123 -5.29 4.65 13.86
N ARG A 124 -6.03 5.04 12.81
CA ARG A 124 -7.34 5.70 12.92
C ARG A 124 -8.44 4.63 12.95
N ARG A 125 -8.89 4.26 14.15
CA ARG A 125 -10.10 3.41 14.29
C ARG A 125 -11.28 4.10 13.58
N PRO A 126 -12.05 3.41 12.72
CA PRO A 126 -13.43 3.81 12.47
C PRO A 126 -14.16 3.79 13.81
N ALA A 127 -14.93 4.84 14.09
CA ALA A 127 -15.71 4.94 15.31
C ALA A 127 -16.54 3.66 15.52
N GLN A 128 -16.60 3.24 16.78
CA GLN A 128 -17.26 2.05 17.30
C GLN A 128 -18.48 1.63 16.49
N VAL A 129 -18.51 0.35 16.10
CA VAL A 129 -19.75 -0.34 15.72
C VAL A 129 -20.72 -0.11 16.85
N VAL A 130 -21.74 0.72 16.59
CA VAL A 130 -22.88 0.92 17.47
C VAL A 130 -23.40 -0.47 17.82
N SER A 131 -23.31 -0.81 19.09
CA SER A 131 -23.89 -2.02 19.67
C SER A 131 -25.37 -2.09 19.29
N LEU A 132 -25.70 -2.88 18.28
CA LEU A 132 -27.05 -3.35 18.02
C LEU A 132 -27.37 -4.48 19.01
N VAL A 133 -27.32 -4.16 20.31
CA VAL A 133 -28.08 -4.92 21.30
C VAL A 133 -29.46 -4.28 21.27
N PRO A 134 -30.49 -4.93 20.70
CA PRO A 134 -31.84 -4.44 20.89
C PRO A 134 -32.12 -4.41 22.40
N PRO A 135 -32.82 -3.39 22.94
CA PRO A 135 -33.18 -3.38 24.34
C PRO A 135 -33.88 -4.70 24.63
N SER A 136 -33.32 -5.46 25.59
CA SER A 136 -33.91 -6.68 26.12
C SER A 136 -35.36 -6.35 26.47
N GLY A 137 -36.27 -6.86 25.66
CA GLY A 137 -37.68 -6.86 25.99
C GLY A 137 -37.88 -7.87 27.09
N ASP A 138 -38.13 -7.37 28.29
CA ASP A 138 -38.85 -8.05 29.36
C ASP A 138 -39.93 -7.03 29.78
N ALA A 139 -41.17 -7.21 29.33
CA ALA A 139 -42.24 -8.01 29.96
C ALA A 139 -42.88 -7.27 31.14
#